data_AF-A0A2R5G4T1-F1
#
_entry.id   AF-A0A2R5G4T1-F1
#
_cell.length_a   1.000
_cell.length_b   1.000
_cell.length_c   1.000
_cell.angle_alpha   90.00
_cell.angle_beta   90.00
_cell.angle_gamma   90.00
#
_symmetry.space_group_name_H-M   'P 1'
#
loop_
_entity.id
_entity.type
_entity.pdbx_description
1 polymer ?
#
loop_
_entity_poly.entity_id
_entity_poly.type
_entity_poly.pdbx_seq_one_letter_code
_entity_poly.pdbx_strand_id
1 'polypeptide(L)'
;MSQLFDEESLRKSVEAEDKVGGNIGAGLDWGSAFGSLMGNLELLGRFTTLRISLNREVRLLLNNWNLGTATKIAVITARERILENFRLPTPEVREYILATLENDQLYGEEFISNREILRELLGLLLKQEDWETIAAVAADSLKKEIIHQAVSEKISA
;
A
#
# COMPACT_ATOMS: atom_id res chain seq x y z
N MET A 1 2.36 29.26 17.00
CA MET A 1 1.85 29.56 15.65
C MET A 1 2.05 28.33 14.80
N SER A 2 0.93 27.73 14.41
CA SER A 2 0.79 26.50 13.63
C SER A 2 0.97 26.83 12.15
N GLN A 3 2.10 26.46 11.54
CA GLN A 3 2.34 26.71 10.11
C GLN A 3 3.44 25.82 9.49
N LEU A 4 3.56 24.56 9.91
CA LEU A 4 4.52 23.61 9.32
C LEU A 4 3.94 22.19 9.18
N PHE A 5 2.69 22.11 8.76
CA PHE A 5 2.38 21.19 7.67
C PHE A 5 2.52 22.03 6.42
N ASP A 6 3.72 22.03 5.85
CA ASP A 6 3.86 22.54 4.51
C ASP A 6 2.96 21.66 3.64
N GLU A 7 1.89 22.26 3.13
CA GLU A 7 0.96 21.66 2.19
C GLU A 7 1.72 21.01 1.02
N GLU A 8 2.93 21.52 0.71
CA GLU A 8 3.89 20.96 -0.23
C GLU A 8 4.46 19.59 0.18
N SER A 9 4.65 19.29 1.46
CA SER A 9 5.14 17.99 1.97
C SER A 9 4.07 16.91 1.90
N LEU A 10 2.83 17.26 2.28
CA LEU A 10 1.67 16.41 2.07
C LEU A 10 1.39 16.23 0.58
N ARG A 11 1.50 17.28 -0.23
CA ARG A 11 1.39 17.22 -1.69
C ARG A 11 2.49 16.37 -2.32
N LYS A 12 3.73 16.44 -1.84
CA LYS A 12 4.84 15.56 -2.29
C LYS A 12 4.61 14.10 -1.93
N SER A 13 4.02 13.82 -0.77
CA SER A 13 3.66 12.46 -0.36
C SER A 13 2.51 11.90 -1.22
N VAL A 14 1.53 12.75 -1.55
CA VAL A 14 0.43 12.45 -2.47
C VAL A 14 0.93 12.33 -3.92
N GLU A 15 1.85 13.19 -4.37
CA GLU A 15 2.50 13.13 -5.69
C GLU A 15 3.43 11.91 -5.81
N ALA A 16 4.06 11.51 -4.71
CA ALA A 16 4.78 10.25 -4.63
C ALA A 16 3.79 9.10 -4.81
N GLU A 17 2.69 9.04 -4.05
CA GLU A 17 1.59 8.07 -4.24
C GLU A 17 1.05 8.06 -5.68
N ASP A 18 0.90 9.23 -6.32
CA ASP A 18 0.45 9.41 -7.70
C ASP A 18 1.47 8.86 -8.72
N LYS A 19 2.78 9.13 -8.52
CA LYS A 19 3.87 8.49 -9.29
C LYS A 19 3.92 6.98 -9.10
N VAL A 20 3.43 6.47 -7.96
CA VAL A 20 3.28 5.04 -7.71
C VAL A 20 1.91 4.49 -8.10
N GLY A 21 1.00 5.30 -8.67
CA GLY A 21 -0.34 4.91 -9.13
C GLY A 21 -1.33 4.56 -8.01
N GLY A 22 -1.28 5.26 -6.89
CA GLY A 22 -2.23 5.15 -5.77
C GLY A 22 -3.48 6.01 -5.98
N ASN A 23 -4.62 5.56 -5.46
CA ASN A 23 -5.88 6.28 -5.57
C ASN A 23 -5.86 7.53 -4.67
N ILE A 24 -6.04 8.69 -5.28
CA ILE A 24 -6.04 10.03 -4.67
C ILE A 24 -7.20 10.10 -3.67
N GLY A 25 -6.91 9.99 -2.36
CA GLY A 25 -7.91 10.20 -1.30
C GLY A 25 -7.73 9.40 -0.01
N ALA A 26 -6.89 8.34 0.00
CA ALA A 26 -6.71 7.46 1.16
C ALA A 26 -5.82 8.05 2.30
N GLY A 27 -5.52 9.35 2.25
CA GLY A 27 -4.58 10.02 3.15
C GLY A 27 -5.19 10.62 4.43
N LEU A 28 -6.47 10.39 4.72
CA LEU A 28 -7.14 10.98 5.91
C LEU A 28 -8.17 10.07 6.60
N ASP A 29 -8.66 9.03 5.92
CA ASP A 29 -9.59 8.06 6.52
C ASP A 29 -8.85 6.79 6.93
N TRP A 30 -8.27 6.87 8.14
CA TRP A 30 -7.39 5.88 8.75
C TRP A 30 -8.11 4.84 9.60
N GLY A 31 -9.45 4.90 9.63
CA GLY A 31 -10.23 4.16 10.63
C GLY A 31 -9.98 4.68 12.05
N SER A 32 -10.62 4.05 13.03
CA SER A 32 -10.52 4.46 14.44
C SER A 32 -9.39 3.76 15.20
N ALA A 33 -8.79 2.71 14.63
CA ALA A 33 -7.84 1.83 15.33
C ALA A 33 -6.57 2.54 15.84
N PHE A 34 -6.19 3.62 15.15
CA PHE A 34 -5.04 4.45 15.45
C PHE A 34 -5.43 5.91 15.73
N GLY A 35 -6.70 6.18 16.06
CA GLY A 35 -7.20 7.54 16.31
C GLY A 35 -6.42 8.29 17.41
N SER A 36 -5.84 7.57 18.38
CA SER A 36 -4.95 8.15 19.40
C SER A 36 -3.60 8.61 18.84
N LEU A 37 -3.10 8.00 17.75
CA LEU A 37 -1.87 8.41 17.09
C LEU A 37 -2.03 9.77 16.40
N MET A 38 -3.25 10.15 16.02
CA MET A 38 -3.55 11.44 15.39
C MET A 38 -3.26 12.65 16.32
N GLY A 39 -3.11 12.42 17.62
CA GLY A 39 -2.68 13.44 18.58
C GLY A 39 -1.15 13.66 18.64
N ASN A 40 -0.36 12.78 18.03
CA ASN A 40 1.10 12.85 18.00
C ASN A 40 1.58 13.00 16.55
N LEU A 41 2.02 14.21 16.19
CA LEU A 41 2.46 14.56 14.84
C LEU A 41 3.64 13.73 14.36
N GLU A 42 4.56 13.36 15.25
CA GLU A 42 5.72 12.54 14.91
C GLU A 42 5.28 11.12 14.54
N LEU A 43 4.44 10.50 15.37
CA LEU A 43 3.91 9.16 15.10
C LEU A 43 3.06 9.12 13.84
N LEU A 44 2.31 10.19 13.56
CA LEU A 44 1.57 10.34 12.30
C LEU A 44 2.50 10.38 11.07
N GLY A 45 3.62 11.10 11.18
CA GLY A 45 4.66 11.12 10.16
C GLY A 45 5.24 9.73 9.92
N ARG A 46 5.66 9.04 10.97
CA ARG A 46 6.20 7.67 10.92
C ARG A 46 5.20 6.67 10.33
N PHE A 47 3.92 6.79 10.68
CA PHE A 47 2.85 5.95 10.14
C PHE A 47 2.66 6.17 8.64
N THR A 48 2.71 7.42 8.20
CA THR A 48 2.66 7.78 6.76
C THR A 48 3.83 7.15 6.01
N THR A 49 5.06 7.31 6.53
CA THR A 49 6.27 6.71 5.95
C THR A 49 6.20 5.19 5.89
N LEU A 50 5.68 4.54 6.95
CA LEU A 50 5.49 3.08 6.99
C LEU A 50 4.56 2.60 5.88
N ARG A 51 3.38 3.23 5.74
CA ARG A 51 2.40 2.89 4.70
C ARG A 51 2.98 3.03 3.30
N ILE A 52 3.65 4.15 3.01
CA ILE A 52 4.28 4.39 1.71
C ILE A 52 5.34 3.32 1.43
N SER A 53 6.15 2.97 2.44
CA SER A 53 7.18 1.95 2.33
C SER A 53 6.61 0.55 2.07
N LEU A 54 5.51 0.18 2.73
CA LEU A 54 4.79 -1.07 2.48
C LEU A 54 4.17 -1.11 1.08
N ASN A 55 3.55 -0.01 0.64
CA ASN A 55 2.98 0.11 -0.71
C ASN A 55 4.05 0.01 -1.81
N ARG A 56 5.27 0.46 -1.52
CA ARG A 56 6.43 0.29 -2.39
C ARG A 56 6.93 -1.14 -2.38
N GLU A 57 7.07 -1.76 -1.22
CA GLU A 57 7.56 -3.14 -1.09
C GLU A 57 6.59 -4.14 -1.74
N VAL A 58 5.28 -4.03 -1.52
CA VAL A 58 4.29 -4.92 -2.14
C VAL A 58 4.29 -4.79 -3.66
N ARG A 59 4.50 -3.58 -4.19
CA ARG A 59 4.67 -3.36 -5.63
C ARG A 59 5.91 -4.07 -6.17
N LEU A 60 7.04 -4.02 -5.44
CA LEU A 60 8.24 -4.74 -5.84
C LEU A 60 8.02 -6.26 -5.86
N LEU A 61 7.31 -6.80 -4.87
CA LEU A 61 6.96 -8.23 -4.84
C LEU A 61 6.09 -8.63 -6.02
N LEU A 62 5.03 -7.87 -6.31
CA LEU A 62 4.12 -8.15 -7.42
C LEU A 62 4.75 -7.94 -8.80
N ASN A 63 5.67 -6.99 -8.94
CA ASN A 63 6.46 -6.86 -10.17
C ASN A 63 7.26 -8.14 -10.47
N ASN A 64 7.77 -8.82 -9.43
CA ASN A 64 8.52 -10.07 -9.61
C ASN A 64 7.64 -11.26 -10.03
N TRP A 65 6.31 -11.14 -9.92
CA TRP A 65 5.38 -12.16 -10.43
C TRP A 65 5.24 -12.12 -11.95
N ASN A 66 5.77 -11.08 -12.62
CA ASN A 66 5.75 -10.94 -14.09
C ASN A 66 4.34 -11.03 -14.69
N LEU A 67 3.35 -10.40 -14.04
CA LEU A 67 1.94 -10.45 -14.43
C LEU A 67 1.59 -9.62 -15.69
N GLY A 68 2.59 -8.99 -16.32
CA GLY A 68 2.38 -8.12 -17.47
C GLY A 68 1.40 -6.98 -17.18
N THR A 69 0.38 -6.82 -18.01
CA THR A 69 -0.66 -5.78 -17.87
C THR A 69 -1.49 -5.93 -16.59
N ALA A 70 -1.63 -7.14 -16.05
CA ALA A 70 -2.35 -7.41 -14.81
C ALA A 70 -1.60 -6.95 -13.54
N THR A 71 -0.31 -6.59 -13.66
CA THR A 71 0.48 -6.08 -12.52
C THR A 71 -0.18 -4.85 -11.88
N LYS A 72 -0.75 -3.96 -12.70
CA LYS A 72 -1.39 -2.73 -12.19
C LYS A 72 -2.57 -3.04 -11.27
N ILE A 73 -3.48 -3.92 -11.70
CA ILE A 73 -4.66 -4.25 -10.90
C ILE A 73 -4.27 -5.04 -9.64
N ALA A 74 -3.29 -5.95 -9.74
CA ALA A 74 -2.77 -6.67 -8.59
C ALA A 74 -2.23 -5.72 -7.50
N VAL A 75 -1.48 -4.70 -7.91
CA VAL A 75 -0.93 -3.68 -6.99
C VAL A 75 -2.03 -2.85 -6.36
N ILE A 76 -3.07 -2.46 -7.11
CA ILE A 76 -4.22 -1.72 -6.58
C ILE A 76 -4.92 -2.56 -5.50
N THR A 77 -5.28 -3.81 -5.82
CA THR A 77 -5.94 -4.72 -4.89
C THR A 77 -5.11 -4.97 -3.64
N ALA A 78 -3.79 -5.16 -3.77
CA ALA A 78 -2.92 -5.36 -2.61
C ALA A 78 -2.88 -4.14 -1.69
N ARG A 79 -2.86 -2.93 -2.25
CA ARG A 79 -2.89 -1.68 -1.47
C ARG A 79 -4.21 -1.48 -0.75
N GLU A 80 -5.32 -1.82 -1.38
CA GLU A 80 -6.65 -1.79 -0.76
C GLU A 80 -6.69 -2.73 0.45
N ARG A 81 -6.20 -3.98 0.31
CA ARG A 81 -6.09 -4.93 1.42
C ARG A 81 -5.19 -4.44 2.55
N ILE A 82 -4.04 -3.87 2.22
CA ILE A 82 -3.15 -3.26 3.22
C ILE A 82 -3.90 -2.16 3.99
N LEU A 83 -4.58 -1.25 3.28
CA LEU A 83 -5.33 -0.16 3.91
C LEU A 83 -6.46 -0.66 4.81
N GLU A 84 -7.22 -1.66 4.36
CA GLU A 84 -8.27 -2.29 5.17
C GLU A 84 -7.70 -2.85 6.48
N ASN A 85 -6.58 -3.57 6.41
CA ASN A 85 -5.90 -4.13 7.57
C ASN A 85 -5.26 -3.05 8.47
N PHE A 86 -4.94 -1.86 7.95
CA PHE A 86 -4.56 -0.71 8.78
C PHE A 86 -5.77 -0.06 9.47
N ARG A 87 -6.94 -0.04 8.82
CA ARG A 87 -8.16 0.58 9.38
C ARG A 87 -8.75 -0.25 10.51
N LEU A 88 -8.67 -1.58 10.39
CA LEU A 88 -9.21 -2.55 11.35
C LEU A 88 -8.20 -3.69 11.61
N PRO A 89 -7.02 -3.39 12.17
CA PRO A 89 -6.00 -4.40 12.45
C PRO A 89 -6.50 -5.37 13.52
N THR A 90 -6.07 -6.63 13.43
CA THR A 90 -6.15 -7.54 14.58
C THR A 90 -5.28 -7.02 15.72
N PRO A 91 -5.52 -7.45 16.98
CA PRO A 91 -4.69 -7.02 18.11
C PRO A 91 -3.18 -7.27 17.89
N GLU A 92 -2.83 -8.44 17.35
CA GLU A 92 -1.45 -8.82 17.01
C GLU A 92 -0.84 -7.86 15.97
N VAL A 93 -1.55 -7.61 14.88
CA VAL A 93 -1.11 -6.69 13.82
C VAL A 93 -0.94 -5.28 14.38
N ARG A 94 -1.87 -4.84 15.24
CA ARG A 94 -1.83 -3.53 15.89
C ARG A 94 -0.59 -3.37 16.76
N GLU A 95 -0.26 -4.37 17.58
CA GLU A 95 0.93 -4.35 18.42
C GLU A 95 2.22 -4.28 17.58
N TYR A 96 2.30 -5.06 16.51
CA TYR A 96 3.48 -5.04 15.63
C TYR A 96 3.64 -3.72 14.91
N ILE A 97 2.54 -3.11 14.44
CA ILE A 97 2.56 -1.77 13.85
C ILE A 97 3.08 -0.76 14.87
N LEU A 98 2.55 -0.74 16.10
CA LEU A 98 3.00 0.19 17.13
C LEU A 98 4.49 0.03 17.45
N ALA A 99 4.95 -1.21 17.63
CA ALA A 99 6.37 -1.50 17.85
C ALA A 99 7.25 -1.03 16.68
N THR A 100 6.76 -1.15 15.44
CA THR A 100 7.45 -0.64 14.25
C THR A 100 7.55 0.89 14.29
N LEU A 101 6.47 1.58 14.63
CA LEU A 101 6.44 3.05 14.72
C LEU A 101 7.36 3.60 15.81
N GLU A 102 7.48 2.89 16.93
CA GLU A 102 8.34 3.26 18.06
C GLU A 102 9.83 3.01 17.78
N ASN A 103 10.17 2.25 16.73
CA ASN A 103 11.56 2.00 16.37
C ASN A 103 12.17 3.16 15.58
N ASP A 104 12.81 4.08 16.30
CA ASP A 104 13.49 5.27 15.73
C ASP A 104 14.47 4.94 14.61
N GLN A 105 15.12 3.77 14.62
CA GLN A 105 16.14 3.39 13.63
C GLN A 105 15.57 3.17 12.23
N LEU A 106 14.25 2.98 12.11
CA LEU A 106 13.58 2.80 10.82
C LEU A 106 13.26 4.12 10.13
N TYR A 107 13.35 5.24 10.84
CA TYR A 107 12.89 6.54 10.38
C TYR A 107 14.05 7.54 10.34
N GLY A 108 13.96 8.51 9.42
CA GLY A 108 15.02 9.48 9.14
C GLY A 108 15.31 9.65 7.65
N GLU A 109 14.84 8.70 6.84
CA GLU A 109 14.80 8.77 5.38
C GLU A 109 13.35 8.93 4.88
N GLU A 110 13.20 9.23 3.59
CA GLU A 110 11.88 9.32 2.93
C GLU A 110 11.11 7.99 2.97
N PHE A 111 11.83 6.85 3.00
CA PHE A 111 11.26 5.51 3.05
C PHE A 111 12.04 4.63 4.02
N ILE A 112 11.37 3.62 4.59
CA ILE A 112 12.02 2.57 5.37
C ILE A 112 12.84 1.70 4.43
N SER A 113 14.16 1.70 4.59
CA SER A 113 15.09 0.93 3.76
C SER A 113 15.21 -0.55 4.20
N ASN A 114 14.82 -0.88 5.43
CA ASN A 114 14.84 -2.25 5.95
C ASN A 114 13.70 -3.09 5.34
N ARG A 115 14.02 -3.83 4.26
CA ARG A 115 13.05 -4.69 3.55
C ARG A 115 12.60 -5.91 4.33
N GLU A 116 13.41 -6.41 5.28
CA GLU A 116 13.05 -7.57 6.09
C GLU A 116 11.85 -7.26 6.96
N ILE A 117 11.92 -6.15 7.72
CA ILE A 117 10.81 -5.67 8.55
C ILE A 117 9.56 -5.38 7.72
N LEU A 118 9.73 -4.75 6.54
CA LEU A 118 8.60 -4.49 5.65
C LEU A 118 7.92 -5.79 5.17
N ARG A 119 8.69 -6.83 4.88
CA ARG A 119 8.15 -8.13 4.44
C ARG A 119 7.49 -8.90 5.56
N GLU A 120 8.07 -8.87 6.76
CA GLU A 120 7.43 -9.44 7.95
C GLU A 120 6.08 -8.78 8.20
N LEU A 121 6.04 -7.44 8.19
CA LEU A 121 4.79 -6.71 8.39
C LEU A 121 3.79 -6.96 7.25
N LEU A 122 4.24 -7.08 6.01
CA LEU A 122 3.37 -7.51 4.90
C LEU A 122 2.81 -8.92 5.13
N GLY A 123 3.59 -9.87 5.68
CA GLY A 123 3.10 -11.21 6.02
C GLY A 123 2.07 -11.21 7.16
N LEU A 124 2.13 -10.21 8.04
CA LEU A 124 1.11 -10.00 9.07
C LEU A 124 -0.16 -9.35 8.50
N LEU A 125 0.00 -8.37 7.61
CA LEU A 125 -1.09 -7.58 7.01
C LEU A 125 -1.84 -8.32 5.89
N LEU A 126 -1.14 -9.12 5.09
CA LEU A 126 -1.70 -9.84 3.96
C LEU A 126 -1.61 -11.34 4.23
N LYS A 127 -2.75 -11.92 4.58
CA LYS A 127 -2.87 -13.36 4.81
C LYS A 127 -2.94 -14.11 3.48
N GLN A 128 -2.88 -15.43 3.55
CA GLN A 128 -2.90 -16.28 2.38
C GLN A 128 -4.14 -15.99 1.49
N GLU A 129 -5.29 -15.73 2.12
CA GLU A 129 -6.54 -15.42 1.42
C GLU A 129 -6.48 -14.07 0.68
N ASP A 130 -5.71 -13.10 1.18
CA ASP A 130 -5.48 -11.83 0.50
C ASP A 130 -4.63 -12.04 -0.75
N TRP A 131 -3.56 -12.84 -0.66
CA TRP A 131 -2.72 -13.18 -1.81
C TRP A 131 -3.49 -13.95 -2.88
N GLU A 132 -4.35 -14.88 -2.48
CA GLU A 132 -5.25 -15.58 -3.39
C GLU A 132 -6.23 -14.62 -4.07
N THR A 133 -6.79 -13.67 -3.33
CA THR A 133 -7.66 -12.63 -3.90
C THR A 133 -6.91 -11.78 -4.93
N ILE A 134 -5.70 -11.32 -4.60
CA ILE A 134 -4.86 -10.51 -5.49
C ILE A 134 -4.56 -11.29 -6.78
N ALA A 135 -4.19 -12.57 -6.66
CA ALA A 135 -3.92 -13.44 -7.79
C ALA A 135 -5.18 -13.68 -8.65
N ALA A 136 -6.33 -13.93 -8.03
CA ALA A 136 -7.60 -14.14 -8.73
C ALA A 136 -8.03 -12.90 -9.52
N VAL A 137 -7.95 -11.72 -8.91
CA VAL A 137 -8.27 -10.45 -9.60
C VAL A 137 -7.33 -10.20 -10.77
N ALA A 138 -6.03 -10.46 -10.60
CA ALA A 138 -5.06 -10.34 -11.69
C ALA A 138 -5.37 -11.30 -12.85
N ALA A 139 -5.67 -12.57 -12.53
CA ALA A 139 -6.03 -13.59 -13.52
C ALA A 139 -7.31 -13.24 -14.29
N ASP A 140 -8.35 -12.77 -13.58
CA ASP A 140 -9.60 -12.35 -14.20
C ASP A 140 -9.42 -11.13 -15.11
N SER A 141 -8.58 -10.17 -14.71
CA SER A 141 -8.22 -9.02 -15.55
C SER A 141 -7.50 -9.47 -16.82
N LEU A 142 -6.55 -10.40 -16.71
CA LEU A 142 -5.83 -10.93 -17.87
C LEU A 142 -6.78 -11.68 -18.82
N LYS A 143 -7.69 -12.48 -18.27
CA LYS A 143 -8.70 -13.21 -19.06
C LYS A 143 -9.59 -12.25 -19.86
N LYS A 144 -10.05 -11.15 -19.25
CA LYS A 144 -10.85 -10.12 -19.92
C LYS A 144 -10.07 -9.46 -21.06
N GLU A 145 -8.79 -9.15 -20.83
CA GLU A 145 -7.92 -8.55 -21.84
C GLU A 145 -7.71 -9.48 -23.05
N ILE A 146 -7.41 -10.77 -22.80
CA ILE A 146 -7.25 -11.77 -23.87
C ILE A 146 -8.53 -11.88 -24.71
N ILE A 147 -9.70 -11.94 -24.06
CA ILE A 147 -11.00 -12.01 -24.76
C ILE A 147 -11.21 -10.75 -25.61
N HIS A 148 -10.90 -9.57 -25.07
CA HIS A 148 -11.05 -8.31 -25.79
C HIS A 148 -10.16 -8.24 -27.03
N GLN A 149 -8.89 -8.64 -26.91
CA GLN A 149 -7.94 -8.71 -28.02
C GLN A 149 -8.40 -9.70 -29.09
N ALA A 150 -8.79 -10.91 -28.71
CA ALA A 150 -9.26 -11.94 -29.64
C ALA A 150 -10.54 -11.53 -30.40
N VAL A 151 -11.42 -10.75 -29.76
CA VAL A 151 -12.63 -10.21 -30.42
C VAL A 151 -12.26 -9.07 -31.38
N SER A 152 -11.35 -8.18 -30.98
CA SER A 152 -10.88 -7.06 -31.81
C SER A 152 -10.18 -7.54 -33.10
N GLU A 153 -9.35 -8.58 -32.99
CA GLU A 153 -8.67 -9.20 -34.14
C GLU A 153 -9.66 -9.84 -35.13
N LYS A 154 -10.74 -10.46 -34.63
CA LYS A 154 -11.79 -11.05 -35.49
C LYS A 154 -12.66 -10.02 -36.21
N ILE A 155 -12.78 -8.81 -35.68
CA ILE A 155 -13.57 -7.73 -36.31
C ILE A 155 -12.72 -6.97 -37.35
N SER A 156 -11.40 -7.00 -37.21
CA SER A 156 -10.45 -6.30 -38.09
C SER A 156 -9.94 -7.14 -39.27
N ALA A 157 -10.33 -8.42 -39.35
CA ALA A 157 -9.95 -9.39 -40.39
C ALA A 157 -11.15 -9.71 -41.30
#